data_AF-A0A8C9DRB7-F1
#
_entry.id   AF-A0A8C9DRB7-F1
#
_cell.length_a   1.000
_cell.length_b   1.000
_cell.length_c   1.000
_cell.angle_alpha   90.00
_cell.angle_beta   90.00
_cell.angle_gamma   90.00
#
_symmetry.space_group_name_H-M   'P 1'
#
loop_
_entity.id
_entity.type
_entity.pdbx_description
1 polymer ?
#
loop_
_entity_poly.entity_id
_entity_poly.type
_entity_poly.pdbx_seq_one_letter_code
_entity_poly.pdbx_strand_id
1 'polypeptide(L)'
;MGKSSEWSKRTAGIQKFELEKWIKKAKPHDTLNLCQLLNNDLAATVASHPRRFVGLGTLPMQAPELAVKEMERCVQELGFPGVQIGSHVNEWDLNAKELFPVYAAAERLNCSLFVHPWDMQMDGRMDKYWLPWLVGMPAETTTAICSMIMGGVFEKFPKLKHAAGSVLLGA
;
A
#
# COMPACT_ATOMS: atom_id res chain seq x y z
N MET A 1 17.65 24.38 18.42
CA MET A 1 16.17 24.30 18.36
C MET A 1 15.69 24.98 17.08
N GLY A 2 14.91 24.32 16.22
CA GLY A 2 14.17 25.04 15.16
C GLY A 2 14.26 24.56 13.71
N LYS A 3 14.27 23.25 13.42
CA LYS A 3 14.03 22.75 12.03
C LYS A 3 13.09 21.54 11.91
N SER A 4 12.66 20.90 13.01
CA SER A 4 11.79 19.71 12.94
C SER A 4 10.30 20.03 12.75
N SER A 5 9.86 21.25 13.05
CA SER A 5 8.43 21.62 13.07
C SER A 5 7.82 21.92 11.70
N GLU A 6 8.63 22.10 10.66
CA GLU A 6 8.15 22.39 9.30
C GLU A 6 7.83 21.10 8.51
N TRP A 7 8.55 20.01 8.80
CA TRP A 7 8.33 18.70 8.17
C TRP A 7 7.00 18.07 8.62
N SER A 8 6.69 18.17 9.92
CA SER A 8 5.45 17.65 10.51
C SER A 8 4.18 18.31 9.95
N LYS A 9 4.28 19.53 9.40
CA LYS A 9 3.13 20.25 8.81
C LYS A 9 2.91 19.93 7.33
N ARG A 10 3.84 19.20 6.70
CA ARG A 10 3.78 18.82 5.27
C ARG A 10 3.22 17.41 5.05
N THR A 11 3.12 16.57 6.09
CA THR A 11 2.74 15.15 5.99
C THR A 11 1.31 14.84 6.48
N ALA A 12 0.54 15.83 6.92
CA ALA A 12 -0.79 15.65 7.50
C ALA A 12 -1.92 15.39 6.47
N GLY A 13 -1.62 14.70 5.37
CA GLY A 13 -2.57 14.38 4.29
C GLY A 13 -2.52 12.93 3.84
N ILE A 14 -1.90 12.04 4.60
CA ILE A 14 -2.00 10.60 4.35
C ILE A 14 -3.34 10.16 4.96
N GLN A 15 -4.31 9.87 4.09
CA GLN A 15 -5.57 9.27 4.49
C GLN A 15 -5.24 7.93 5.17
N LYS A 16 -5.47 7.85 6.48
CA LYS A 16 -5.20 6.65 7.29
C LYS A 16 -6.18 5.55 6.85
N PHE A 17 -5.71 4.60 6.06
CA PHE A 17 -6.49 3.50 5.53
C PHE A 17 -6.69 2.38 6.56
N GLU A 18 -7.55 2.62 7.56
CA GLU A 18 -8.07 1.57 8.46
C GLU A 18 -8.98 0.55 7.70
N LEU A 19 -9.19 0.72 6.39
CA LEU A 19 -10.13 -0.05 5.56
C LEU A 19 -9.52 -1.28 4.87
N GLU A 20 -8.20 -1.48 4.92
CA GLU A 20 -7.54 -2.68 4.33
C GLU A 20 -8.09 -3.99 4.94
N LYS A 21 -8.61 -3.92 6.18
CA LYS A 21 -9.23 -5.04 6.88
C LYS A 21 -10.50 -5.58 6.17
N TRP A 22 -11.26 -4.74 5.48
CA TRP A 22 -12.48 -5.14 4.76
C TRP A 22 -12.20 -5.66 3.34
N ILE A 23 -11.14 -5.14 2.71
CA ILE A 23 -10.73 -5.48 1.35
C ILE A 23 -10.35 -6.97 1.24
N LYS A 24 -9.77 -7.54 2.30
CA LYS A 24 -9.24 -8.90 2.35
C LYS A 24 -10.29 -10.02 2.20
N LYS A 25 -11.48 -9.85 2.81
CA LYS A 25 -12.55 -10.87 2.85
C LYS A 25 -13.74 -10.59 1.92
N ALA A 26 -13.74 -9.44 1.24
CA ALA A 26 -14.80 -9.06 0.31
C ALA A 26 -14.62 -9.72 -1.06
N LYS A 27 -15.72 -9.82 -1.83
CA LYS A 27 -15.66 -10.33 -3.20
C LYS A 27 -14.80 -9.39 -4.06
N PRO A 28 -14.03 -9.91 -5.03
CA PRO A 28 -13.14 -9.10 -5.86
C PRO A 28 -13.78 -7.85 -6.50
N HIS A 29 -15.01 -7.98 -7.01
CA HIS A 29 -15.73 -6.85 -7.62
C HIS A 29 -16.20 -5.82 -6.59
N ASP A 30 -16.59 -6.25 -5.39
CA ASP A 30 -16.99 -5.33 -4.32
C ASP A 30 -15.78 -4.53 -3.83
N THR A 31 -14.63 -5.21 -3.71
CA THR A 31 -13.35 -4.55 -3.42
C THR A 31 -12.97 -3.55 -4.51
N LEU A 32 -13.09 -3.93 -5.79
CA LEU A 32 -12.80 -3.01 -6.89
C LEU A 32 -13.69 -1.75 -6.83
N ASN A 33 -14.99 -1.91 -6.60
CA ASN A 33 -15.93 -0.79 -6.46
C ASN A 33 -15.50 0.14 -5.31
N LEU A 34 -15.10 -0.43 -4.18
CA LEU A 34 -14.58 0.33 -3.04
C LEU A 34 -13.29 1.06 -3.40
N CYS A 35 -12.31 0.38 -4.01
CA CYS A 35 -11.06 0.99 -4.47
C CYS A 35 -11.33 2.17 -5.41
N GLN A 36 -12.24 2.02 -6.37
CA GLN A 36 -12.59 3.09 -7.31
C GLN A 36 -13.19 4.31 -6.61
N LEU A 37 -14.11 4.09 -5.66
CA LEU A 37 -14.71 5.17 -4.87
C LEU A 37 -13.64 5.95 -4.10
N LEU A 38 -12.75 5.23 -3.42
CA LEU A 38 -11.68 5.81 -2.61
C LEU A 38 -10.64 6.54 -3.47
N ASN A 39 -10.23 5.94 -4.57
CA ASN A 39 -9.28 6.53 -5.51
C ASN A 39 -9.86 7.81 -6.14
N ASN A 40 -11.17 7.85 -6.42
CA ASN A 40 -11.83 9.05 -6.93
C ASN A 40 -11.88 10.18 -5.89
N ASP A 41 -12.19 9.86 -4.62
CA ASP A 41 -12.13 10.82 -3.51
C ASP A 41 -10.72 11.40 -3.30
N LEU A 42 -9.71 10.51 -3.34
CA LEU A 42 -8.31 10.91 -3.23
C LEU A 42 -7.90 11.80 -4.39
N ALA A 43 -8.30 11.47 -5.62
CA ALA A 43 -8.05 12.30 -6.80
C ALA A 43 -8.72 13.67 -6.70
N ALA A 44 -9.96 13.74 -6.22
CA ALA A 44 -10.67 15.00 -5.99
C ALA A 44 -9.94 15.87 -4.93
N THR A 45 -9.44 15.25 -3.87
CA THR A 45 -8.66 15.92 -2.83
C THR A 45 -7.33 16.47 -3.38
N VAL A 46 -6.61 15.67 -4.17
CA VAL A 46 -5.38 16.09 -4.86
C VAL A 46 -5.66 17.23 -5.83
N ALA A 47 -6.73 17.13 -6.64
CA ALA A 47 -7.12 18.17 -7.58
C ALA A 47 -7.47 19.50 -6.88
N SER A 48 -8.00 19.44 -5.66
CA SER A 48 -8.28 20.62 -4.84
C SER A 48 -7.01 21.30 -4.31
N HIS A 49 -5.91 20.56 -4.15
CA HIS A 49 -4.64 21.08 -3.62
C HIS A 49 -3.39 20.44 -4.29
N PRO A 50 -3.20 20.60 -5.62
CA PRO A 50 -2.25 19.81 -6.40
C PRO A 50 -0.78 20.13 -6.09
N ARG A 51 -0.49 21.28 -5.47
CA ARG A 51 0.85 21.66 -5.01
C ARG A 51 1.21 21.10 -3.63
N ARG A 52 0.26 20.46 -2.93
CA ARG A 52 0.44 19.98 -1.56
C ARG A 52 0.28 18.47 -1.43
N PHE A 53 -0.54 17.85 -2.29
CA PHE A 53 -0.84 16.43 -2.19
C PHE A 53 -0.51 15.68 -3.48
N VAL A 54 -0.17 14.41 -3.30
CA VAL A 54 -0.08 13.39 -4.35
C VAL A 54 -0.90 12.19 -3.88
N GLY A 55 -1.52 11.48 -4.81
CA GLY A 55 -2.34 10.30 -4.48
C GLY A 55 -1.53 9.01 -4.57
N LEU A 56 -1.69 8.12 -3.59
CA LEU A 56 -1.32 6.71 -3.72
C LEU A 56 -2.61 5.90 -3.75
N GLY A 57 -2.90 5.27 -4.88
CA GLY A 57 -4.13 4.50 -5.05
C GLY A 57 -4.13 3.21 -4.21
N THR A 58 -5.31 2.68 -3.94
CA THR A 58 -5.49 1.33 -3.38
C THR A 58 -6.02 0.37 -4.45
N LEU A 59 -5.68 -0.91 -4.34
CA LEU A 59 -5.95 -1.93 -5.36
C LEU A 59 -6.63 -3.19 -4.78
N PRO A 60 -7.49 -3.88 -5.56
CA PRO A 60 -8.06 -5.18 -5.19
C PRO A 60 -7.02 -6.31 -5.37
N MET A 61 -6.00 -6.34 -4.53
CA MET A 61 -4.82 -7.22 -4.67
C MET A 61 -5.12 -8.72 -4.63
N GLN A 62 -6.26 -9.13 -4.08
CA GLN A 62 -6.70 -10.54 -4.09
C GLN A 62 -7.13 -11.01 -5.49
N ALA A 63 -7.32 -10.10 -6.45
CA ALA A 63 -7.67 -10.39 -7.83
C ALA A 63 -6.69 -9.66 -8.78
N PRO A 64 -5.54 -10.26 -9.10
CA PRO A 64 -4.44 -9.61 -9.83
C PRO A 64 -4.84 -8.94 -11.14
N GLU A 65 -5.76 -9.54 -11.91
CA GLU A 65 -6.25 -8.94 -13.15
C GLU A 65 -7.02 -7.63 -12.92
N LEU A 66 -7.83 -7.57 -11.86
CA LEU A 66 -8.56 -6.35 -11.49
C LEU A 66 -7.60 -5.32 -10.90
N ALA A 67 -6.61 -5.75 -10.12
CA ALA A 67 -5.59 -4.88 -9.55
C ALA A 67 -4.76 -4.19 -10.65
N VAL A 68 -4.38 -4.92 -11.70
CA VAL A 68 -3.66 -4.34 -12.85
C VAL A 68 -4.52 -3.28 -13.55
N LYS A 69 -5.80 -3.56 -13.83
CA LYS A 69 -6.69 -2.61 -14.49
C LYS A 69 -6.91 -1.34 -13.66
N GLU A 70 -7.12 -1.48 -12.35
CA GLU A 70 -7.29 -0.31 -11.48
C GLU A 70 -5.97 0.47 -11.33
N MET A 71 -4.81 -0.20 -11.33
CA MET A 71 -3.52 0.47 -11.35
C MET A 71 -3.32 1.30 -12.63
N GLU A 72 -3.68 0.74 -13.79
CA GLU A 72 -3.65 1.47 -15.06
C GLU A 72 -4.53 2.72 -14.99
N ARG A 73 -5.76 2.60 -14.44
CA ARG A 73 -6.66 3.74 -14.21
C ARG A 73 -6.05 4.78 -13.25
N CYS A 74 -5.51 4.36 -12.12
CA CYS A 74 -4.86 5.25 -11.15
C CYS A 74 -3.74 6.08 -11.78
N VAL A 75 -2.89 5.45 -12.59
CA VAL A 75 -1.74 6.13 -13.19
C VAL A 75 -2.16 6.98 -14.38
N GLN A 76 -2.95 6.43 -15.30
CA GLN A 76 -3.24 7.07 -16.59
C GLN A 76 -4.38 8.09 -16.52
N GLU A 77 -5.41 7.83 -15.71
CA GLU A 77 -6.58 8.71 -15.62
C GLU A 77 -6.53 9.64 -14.39
N LEU A 78 -6.11 9.11 -13.23
CA LEU A 78 -6.07 9.91 -11.99
C LEU A 78 -4.73 10.61 -11.74
N GLY A 79 -3.69 10.29 -12.51
CA GLY A 79 -2.37 10.90 -12.39
C GLY A 79 -1.62 10.54 -11.11
N PHE A 80 -1.94 9.39 -10.50
CA PHE A 80 -1.24 8.94 -9.29
C PHE A 80 0.17 8.44 -9.64
N PRO A 81 1.23 8.90 -8.92
CA PRO A 81 2.60 8.42 -9.13
C PRO A 81 2.84 6.99 -8.60
N GLY A 82 1.88 6.43 -7.86
CA GLY A 82 2.05 5.16 -7.18
C GLY A 82 0.76 4.64 -6.56
N VAL A 83 0.89 3.47 -5.93
CA VAL A 83 -0.15 2.81 -5.15
C VAL A 83 0.40 2.35 -3.81
N GLN A 84 -0.48 2.28 -2.80
CA GLN A 84 -0.20 1.64 -1.52
C GLN A 84 -0.79 0.22 -1.52
N ILE A 85 -0.01 -0.75 -1.05
CA ILE A 85 -0.41 -2.14 -0.87
C ILE A 85 -0.02 -2.65 0.52
N GLY A 86 -0.69 -3.70 1.00
CA GLY A 86 -0.36 -4.35 2.27
C GLY A 86 0.95 -5.13 2.24
N SER A 87 1.49 -5.48 3.41
CA SER A 87 2.65 -6.37 3.58
C SER A 87 2.42 -7.80 3.07
N HIS A 88 1.17 -8.24 3.00
CA HIS A 88 0.74 -9.52 2.45
C HIS A 88 -0.70 -9.42 1.92
N VAL A 89 -1.15 -10.42 1.18
CA VAL A 89 -2.50 -10.53 0.60
C VAL A 89 -3.10 -11.89 0.95
N ASN A 90 -3.98 -11.96 1.95
CA ASN A 90 -4.44 -13.28 2.44
C ASN A 90 -3.25 -14.14 2.89
N GLU A 91 -3.14 -15.34 2.36
CA GLU A 91 -2.04 -16.26 2.63
C GLU A 91 -0.83 -16.00 1.70
N TRP A 92 -0.92 -15.01 0.81
CA TRP A 92 0.14 -14.67 -0.12
C TRP A 92 1.06 -13.60 0.47
N ASP A 93 2.28 -14.01 0.75
CA ASP A 93 3.39 -13.09 0.85
C ASP A 93 3.69 -12.43 -0.51
N LEU A 94 4.46 -11.35 -0.50
CA LEU A 94 4.80 -10.59 -1.71
C LEU A 94 5.71 -11.34 -2.71
N ASN A 95 6.08 -12.59 -2.43
CA ASN A 95 6.75 -13.48 -3.39
C ASN A 95 5.78 -14.34 -4.22
N ALA A 96 4.48 -14.31 -3.91
CA ALA A 96 3.48 -15.11 -4.60
C ALA A 96 3.49 -14.81 -6.11
N LYS A 97 3.51 -15.87 -6.93
CA LYS A 97 3.57 -15.75 -8.40
C LYS A 97 2.32 -15.08 -8.96
N GLU A 98 1.22 -15.21 -8.25
CA GLU A 98 -0.07 -14.56 -8.49
C GLU A 98 0.05 -13.03 -8.53
N LEU A 99 1.00 -12.44 -7.79
CA LEU A 99 1.21 -10.99 -7.74
C LEU A 99 2.15 -10.48 -8.85
N PHE A 100 2.82 -11.36 -9.59
CA PHE A 100 3.77 -10.97 -10.63
C PHE A 100 3.16 -10.12 -11.76
N PRO A 101 1.91 -10.35 -12.21
CA PRO A 101 1.24 -9.46 -13.16
C PRO A 101 1.15 -8.02 -12.65
N VAL A 102 0.95 -7.82 -11.34
CA VAL A 102 0.88 -6.50 -10.71
C VAL A 102 2.24 -5.81 -10.74
N TYR A 103 3.32 -6.53 -10.41
CA TYR A 103 4.68 -5.99 -10.49
C TYR A 103 5.10 -5.63 -11.92
N ALA A 104 4.77 -6.49 -12.88
CA ALA A 104 5.02 -6.22 -14.30
C ALA A 104 4.30 -4.96 -14.79
N ALA A 105 3.04 -4.78 -14.39
CA ALA A 105 2.27 -3.59 -14.71
C ALA A 105 2.85 -2.34 -14.02
N ALA A 106 3.20 -2.44 -12.74
CA ALA A 106 3.79 -1.33 -11.99
C ALA A 106 5.10 -0.84 -12.62
N GLU A 107 6.00 -1.76 -12.97
CA GLU A 107 7.25 -1.44 -13.65
C GLU A 107 7.00 -0.79 -15.02
N ARG A 108 6.09 -1.35 -15.83
CA ARG A 108 5.73 -0.82 -17.16
C ARG A 108 5.16 0.60 -17.07
N LEU A 109 4.30 0.85 -16.08
CA LEU A 109 3.64 2.13 -15.85
C LEU A 109 4.55 3.14 -15.12
N ASN A 110 5.75 2.72 -14.70
CA ASN A 110 6.62 3.51 -13.82
C ASN A 110 5.90 3.93 -12.51
N CYS A 111 4.99 3.08 -12.04
CA CYS A 111 4.18 3.24 -10.85
C CYS A 111 4.98 2.79 -9.62
N SER A 112 5.04 3.63 -8.59
CA SER A 112 5.74 3.30 -7.35
C SER A 112 4.84 2.49 -6.40
N LEU A 113 5.38 1.45 -5.79
CA LEU A 113 4.70 0.66 -4.77
C LEU A 113 5.15 1.10 -3.38
N PHE A 114 4.20 1.53 -2.55
CA PHE A 114 4.42 1.74 -1.12
C PHE A 114 3.80 0.57 -0.33
N VAL A 115 4.64 -0.22 0.33
CA VAL A 115 4.21 -1.36 1.14
C VAL A 115 4.00 -0.91 2.57
N HIS A 116 2.76 -0.97 3.03
CA HIS A 116 2.35 -0.64 4.39
C HIS A 116 2.04 -1.92 5.17
N PRO A 117 2.62 -2.13 6.37
CA PRO A 117 2.33 -3.32 7.16
C PRO A 117 0.89 -3.31 7.68
N TRP A 118 0.18 -4.41 7.48
CA TRP A 118 -1.18 -4.57 7.96
C TRP A 118 -1.51 -6.01 8.35
N ASP A 119 -2.67 -6.20 8.98
CA ASP A 119 -3.25 -7.48 9.40
C ASP A 119 -2.32 -8.40 10.22
N MET A 120 -1.50 -7.79 11.07
CA MET A 120 -0.70 -8.48 12.07
C MET A 120 -1.58 -9.14 13.13
N GLN A 121 -1.03 -10.13 13.84
CA GLN A 121 -1.74 -10.80 14.92
C GLN A 121 -2.21 -9.80 16.00
N MET A 122 -3.52 -9.82 16.29
CA MET A 122 -4.17 -8.89 17.22
C MET A 122 -4.55 -9.51 18.57
N ASP A 123 -4.48 -10.84 18.69
CA ASP A 123 -4.97 -11.60 19.84
C ASP A 123 -3.86 -12.35 20.58
N GLY A 124 -4.25 -13.12 21.60
CA GLY A 124 -3.34 -14.00 22.34
C GLY A 124 -2.22 -13.22 23.03
N ARG A 125 -0.96 -13.47 22.66
CA ARG A 125 0.17 -12.77 23.29
C ARG A 125 0.31 -11.32 22.85
N MET A 126 -0.29 -10.96 21.72
CA MET A 126 -0.18 -9.66 21.09
C MET A 126 -1.28 -8.70 21.54
N ASP A 127 -2.28 -9.12 22.31
CA ASP A 127 -3.44 -8.31 22.69
C ASP A 127 -3.18 -7.17 23.72
N LYS A 128 -1.91 -6.98 24.11
CA LYS A 128 -1.48 -6.11 25.20
C LYS A 128 -0.36 -5.17 24.78
N TYR A 129 -0.16 -4.11 25.57
CA TYR A 129 0.91 -3.12 25.44
C TYR A 129 1.08 -2.52 24.03
N TRP A 130 0.02 -2.54 23.22
CA TRP A 130 0.08 -2.10 21.83
C TRP A 130 1.10 -2.88 20.98
N LEU A 131 1.41 -4.12 21.37
CA LEU A 131 2.36 -5.01 20.70
C LEU A 131 2.09 -5.25 19.20
N PRO A 132 0.84 -5.29 18.68
CA PRO A 132 0.62 -5.47 17.25
C PRO A 132 1.23 -4.32 16.45
N TRP A 133 1.23 -3.11 17.00
CA TRP A 133 1.83 -1.94 16.35
C TRP A 133 3.32 -1.81 16.64
N LEU A 134 3.74 -2.03 17.89
CA LEU A 134 5.14 -1.84 18.28
C LEU A 134 6.07 -2.95 17.78
N VAL A 135 5.56 -4.18 17.65
CA VAL A 135 6.34 -5.36 17.25
C VAL A 135 5.77 -6.00 15.99
N GLY A 136 4.45 -6.10 15.87
CA GLY A 136 3.80 -6.72 14.70
C GLY A 136 4.06 -5.97 13.39
N MET A 137 3.83 -4.65 13.34
CA MET A 137 4.06 -3.85 12.12
C MET A 137 5.51 -3.88 11.62
N PRO A 138 6.54 -3.70 12.49
CA PRO A 138 7.93 -3.88 12.07
C PRO A 138 8.25 -5.29 11.58
N ALA A 139 7.71 -6.32 12.25
CA ALA A 139 7.89 -7.71 11.82
C ALA A 139 7.28 -7.97 10.44
N GLU A 140 6.04 -7.54 10.21
CA GLU A 140 5.34 -7.62 8.91
C GLU A 140 6.13 -6.95 7.79
N THR A 141 6.65 -5.75 8.04
CA THR A 141 7.48 -5.02 7.06
C THR A 141 8.74 -5.81 6.73
N THR A 142 9.38 -6.40 7.75
CA THR A 142 10.59 -7.22 7.58
C THR A 142 10.28 -8.48 6.76
N THR A 143 9.18 -9.17 7.08
CA THR A 143 8.71 -10.35 6.33
C THR A 143 8.44 -10.00 4.88
N ALA A 144 7.72 -8.92 4.60
CA ALA A 144 7.43 -8.48 3.23
C ALA A 144 8.70 -8.22 2.42
N ILE A 145 9.68 -7.48 2.99
CA ILE A 145 10.97 -7.20 2.34
C ILE A 145 11.73 -8.52 2.07
N CYS A 146 11.84 -9.39 3.08
CA CYS A 146 12.49 -10.68 2.98
C CYS A 146 11.86 -11.56 1.89
N SER A 147 10.53 -11.62 1.84
CA SER A 147 9.78 -12.36 0.83
C SER A 147 10.05 -11.83 -0.56
N MET A 148 10.02 -10.51 -0.80
CA MET A 148 10.31 -9.95 -2.12
C MET A 148 11.74 -10.23 -2.59
N ILE A 149 12.74 -10.07 -1.70
CA ILE A 149 14.15 -10.33 -2.03
C ILE A 149 14.37 -11.81 -2.31
N MET A 150 14.06 -12.69 -1.35
CA MET A 150 14.33 -14.13 -1.51
C MET A 150 13.40 -14.78 -2.54
N GLY A 151 12.24 -14.17 -2.82
CA GLY A 151 11.31 -14.55 -3.86
C GLY A 151 11.73 -14.19 -5.28
N GLY A 152 12.84 -13.45 -5.45
CA GLY A 152 13.34 -13.07 -6.77
C GLY A 152 12.56 -11.94 -7.44
N VAL A 153 11.77 -11.16 -6.68
CA VAL A 153 10.89 -10.12 -7.26
C VAL A 153 11.73 -9.00 -7.87
N PHE A 154 12.75 -8.54 -7.16
CA PHE A 154 13.61 -7.45 -7.65
C PHE A 154 14.54 -7.91 -8.78
N GLU A 155 14.93 -9.18 -8.81
CA GLU A 155 15.68 -9.80 -9.88
C GLU A 155 14.86 -9.88 -11.17
N LYS A 156 13.56 -10.17 -11.04
CA LYS A 156 12.65 -10.27 -12.19
C LYS A 156 12.15 -8.91 -12.69
N PHE A 157 11.99 -7.94 -11.79
CA PHE A 157 11.48 -6.60 -12.08
C PHE A 157 12.48 -5.52 -11.61
N PRO A 158 13.64 -5.39 -12.29
CA PRO A 158 14.77 -4.58 -11.81
C PRO A 158 14.52 -3.07 -11.80
N LYS A 159 13.50 -2.57 -12.49
CA LYS A 159 13.12 -1.14 -12.51
C LYS A 159 11.91 -0.85 -11.62
N LEU A 160 11.41 -1.85 -10.88
CA LEU A 160 10.29 -1.67 -9.95
C LEU A 160 10.69 -0.68 -8.85
N LYS A 161 9.91 0.38 -8.68
CA LYS A 161 10.09 1.34 -7.59
C LYS A 161 9.31 0.86 -6.37
N HIS A 162 10.04 0.63 -5.29
CA HIS A 162 9.48 0.10 -4.06
C HIS A 162 9.97 0.90 -2.85
N ALA A 163 9.06 1.18 -1.92
CA ALA A 163 9.36 1.66 -0.58
C ALA A 163 8.46 0.93 0.41
N ALA A 164 8.98 0.61 1.60
CA ALA A 164 8.20 -0.03 2.66
C ALA A 164 8.37 0.74 3.96
N GLY A 165 7.31 0.86 4.75
CA GLY A 165 7.40 1.48 6.07
C GLY A 165 6.08 1.62 6.79
N SER A 166 6.15 1.62 8.10
CA SER A 166 5.06 2.02 8.99
C SER A 166 5.17 3.50 9.31
N VAL A 167 4.12 4.28 9.07
CA VAL A 167 4.03 5.62 9.67
C VAL A 167 3.48 5.45 11.09
N LEU A 168 4.40 5.30 12.05
CA LEU A 168 4.05 5.45 13.46
C LEU A 168 3.85 6.95 13.72
N LEU A 169 2.62 7.42 13.54
CA LEU A 169 2.23 8.73 14.09
C LEU A 169 2.41 8.64 15.60
N GLY A 170 3.42 9.35 16.11
CA GLY A 170 3.77 9.39 17.52
C GLY A 170 2.53 9.68 18.37
N ALA A 171 2.37 8.88 19.43
CA ALA A 171 1.44 9.17 20.51
C ALA A 171 1.77 10.49 21.21
#